data_AF-A0A2S9III2-F1
#
_entry.id   AF-A0A2S9III2-F1
#
_cell.length_a   1.000
_cell.length_b   1.000
_cell.length_c   1.000
_cell.angle_alpha   90.00
_cell.angle_beta   90.00
_cell.angle_gamma   90.00
#
_symmetry.space_group_name_H-M   'P 1'
#
loop_
_entity.id
_entity.type
_entity.pdbx_description
1 polymer ?
#
loop_
_entity_poly.entity_id
_entity_poly.type
_entity_poly.pdbx_seq_one_letter_code
_entity_poly.pdbx_strand_id
1 'polypeptide(L)'
;LSVNNTLGGAVNVTGGTLGGSGTLSGDVAVTNGAIAAGNSPGMLTIGGDLTLASGSSLNFELGSPSGTAGVDSDLINVGENLTL
;
A
#
# COMPACT_ATOMS: atom_id res chain seq x y z
N LEU A 1 10.94 2.34 -1.88
CA LEU A 1 11.11 0.97 -1.35
C LEU A 1 10.09 0.07 -2.01
N SER A 2 10.49 -1.08 -2.55
CA SER A 2 9.56 -2.10 -3.05
C SER A 2 9.61 -3.33 -2.13
N VAL A 3 8.46 -3.80 -1.66
CA VAL A 3 8.30 -4.96 -0.78
C VAL A 3 7.59 -6.05 -1.58
N ASN A 4 8.29 -7.15 -1.89
CA ASN A 4 7.76 -8.29 -2.67
C ASN A 4 7.68 -9.60 -1.87
N ASN A 5 8.12 -9.57 -0.61
CA ASN A 5 7.95 -10.64 0.37
C ASN A 5 7.40 -10.00 1.65
N THR A 6 7.87 -10.40 2.82
CA THR A 6 7.45 -9.81 4.09
C THR A 6 8.48 -8.81 4.58
N LEU A 7 8.03 -7.61 4.95
CA LEU A 7 8.79 -6.64 5.74
C LEU A 7 8.25 -6.62 7.18
N GLY A 8 9.16 -6.83 8.13
CA GLY A 8 8.90 -6.82 9.56
C GLY A 8 8.75 -5.40 10.13
N GLY A 9 7.87 -5.24 11.13
CA GLY A 9 7.78 -4.02 11.93
C GLY A 9 7.01 -2.87 11.28
N ALA A 10 6.96 -1.74 12.00
CA ALA A 10 6.27 -0.53 11.56
C ALA A 10 7.07 0.24 10.49
N VAL A 11 6.37 0.85 9.55
CA VAL A 11 6.96 1.63 8.45
C VAL A 11 6.42 3.05 8.45
N ASN A 12 7.35 4.02 8.44
CA ASN A 12 7.04 5.43 8.30
C ASN A 12 7.52 5.92 6.92
N VAL A 13 6.57 6.31 6.07
CA VAL A 13 6.85 6.93 4.77
C VAL A 13 6.84 8.45 4.97
N THR A 14 8.01 9.05 4.87
CA THR A 14 8.22 10.51 5.04
C THR A 14 8.62 11.20 3.72
N GLY A 15 8.68 10.44 2.63
CA GLY A 15 8.93 10.89 1.27
C GLY A 15 9.15 9.69 0.33
N GLY A 16 9.17 9.95 -0.97
CA GLY A 16 9.33 8.90 -1.98
C GLY A 16 8.14 7.94 -2.07
N THR A 17 8.38 6.72 -2.58
CA THR A 17 7.32 5.74 -2.84
C THR A 17 7.58 4.42 -2.10
N LEU A 18 6.57 3.96 -1.36
CA LEU A 18 6.44 2.57 -0.90
C LEU A 18 5.61 1.80 -1.93
N GLY A 19 6.09 0.64 -2.39
CA GLY A 19 5.33 -0.17 -3.33
C GLY A 19 5.67 -1.65 -3.30
N GLY A 20 5.25 -2.38 -4.33
CA GLY A 20 5.44 -3.83 -4.45
C GLY A 20 4.17 -4.62 -4.10
N SER A 21 4.27 -5.95 -4.14
CA SER A 21 3.14 -6.89 -4.00
C SER A 21 3.22 -7.80 -2.75
N GLY A 22 4.05 -7.41 -1.78
CA GLY A 22 4.31 -8.18 -0.57
C GLY A 22 3.44 -7.79 0.63
N THR A 23 3.95 -8.09 1.82
CA THR A 23 3.30 -7.83 3.10
C THR A 23 4.17 -6.96 3.99
N LEU A 24 3.61 -5.86 4.49
CA LEU A 24 4.12 -5.14 5.65
C LEU A 24 3.40 -5.68 6.88
N SER A 25 4.13 -6.28 7.82
CA SER A 25 3.50 -7.00 8.95
C SER A 25 3.03 -6.09 10.09
N GLY A 26 3.54 -4.87 10.19
CA GLY A 26 3.14 -3.89 11.19
C GLY A 26 2.41 -2.70 10.58
N ASP A 27 2.25 -1.65 11.39
CA ASP A 27 1.57 -0.42 11.00
C ASP A 27 2.35 0.36 9.94
N VAL A 28 1.61 1.04 9.08
CA VAL A 28 2.16 1.93 8.06
C VAL A 28 1.60 3.34 8.27
N ALA A 29 2.50 4.30 8.47
CA ALA A 29 2.14 5.72 8.50
C ALA A 29 2.78 6.44 7.32
N VAL A 30 1.95 7.09 6.51
CA VAL A 30 2.40 7.96 5.41
C VAL A 30 2.20 9.40 5.88
N THR A 31 3.30 10.05 6.24
CA THR A 31 3.29 11.46 6.65
C THR A 31 3.51 12.38 5.45
N ASN A 32 4.31 11.91 4.49
CA ASN A 32 4.56 12.54 3.21
C ASN A 32 5.07 11.48 2.22
N GLY A 33 4.68 11.54 0.95
CA GLY A 33 5.08 10.56 -0.08
C GLY A 33 3.93 9.72 -0.60
N ALA A 34 4.24 8.60 -1.25
CA ALA A 34 3.26 7.80 -1.98
C ALA A 34 3.26 6.30 -1.64
N ILE A 35 2.10 5.67 -1.77
CA ILE A 35 1.98 4.21 -1.93
C ILE A 35 1.62 3.89 -3.38
N ALA A 36 2.36 2.97 -4.01
CA ALA A 36 2.07 2.40 -5.32
C ALA A 36 2.01 0.87 -5.18
N ALA A 37 0.81 0.34 -4.99
CA ALA A 37 0.62 -1.09 -4.72
C ALA A 37 0.87 -1.93 -5.97
N GLY A 38 1.27 -3.18 -5.77
CA GLY A 38 1.49 -4.13 -6.84
C GLY A 38 2.84 -3.98 -7.57
N ASN A 39 3.11 -4.95 -8.44
CA ASN A 39 4.05 -4.82 -9.57
C ASN A 39 3.24 -4.75 -10.88
N SER A 40 2.11 -4.03 -10.82
CA SER A 40 1.35 -3.54 -11.97
C SER A 40 0.65 -4.60 -12.85
N PRO A 41 -0.61 -4.98 -12.53
CA PRO A 41 -1.35 -4.71 -11.29
C PRO A 41 -0.95 -5.66 -10.14
N GLY A 42 -1.33 -5.34 -8.91
CA GLY A 42 -1.18 -6.27 -7.79
C GLY A 42 -1.71 -5.81 -6.44
N MET A 43 -1.45 -6.62 -5.42
CA MET A 43 -1.88 -6.35 -4.04
C MET A 43 -0.69 -6.09 -3.13
N LEU A 44 -0.71 -4.98 -2.39
CA LEU A 44 0.15 -4.76 -1.23
C LEU A 44 -0.67 -5.00 0.05
N THR A 45 -0.20 -5.87 0.93
CA THR A 45 -0.87 -6.15 2.21
C THR A 45 -0.19 -5.39 3.34
N ILE A 46 -0.99 -4.74 4.18
CA ILE A 46 -0.58 -4.11 5.44
C ILE A 46 -1.29 -4.88 6.56
N GLY A 47 -0.51 -5.52 7.42
CA GLY A 47 -1.03 -6.35 8.51
C GLY A 47 -1.56 -5.56 9.70
N GLY A 48 -1.08 -4.33 9.89
CA GLY A 48 -1.55 -3.41 10.94
C GLY A 48 -2.44 -2.29 10.41
N ASP A 49 -2.38 -1.14 11.09
CA ASP A 49 -3.10 0.06 10.70
C ASP A 49 -2.41 0.75 9.49
N LEU A 50 -3.21 1.44 8.68
CA LEU A 50 -2.73 2.40 7.68
C LEU A 50 -3.18 3.81 8.09
N THR A 51 -2.23 4.69 8.37
CA THR A 51 -2.49 6.13 8.60
C THR A 51 -1.98 6.95 7.42
N LEU A 52 -2.84 7.77 6.83
CA LEU A 52 -2.52 8.67 5.74
C LEU A 52 -2.68 10.12 6.22
N ALA A 53 -1.59 10.88 6.26
CA ALA A 53 -1.67 12.32 6.47
C ALA A 53 -1.99 13.06 5.16
N SER A 54 -2.25 14.37 5.23
CA SER A 54 -2.53 15.22 4.06
C SER A 54 -1.41 15.27 3.01
N GLY A 55 -0.18 14.91 3.38
CA GLY A 55 0.96 14.78 2.46
C GLY A 55 1.04 13.44 1.72
N SER A 56 0.08 12.54 1.94
CA SER A 56 0.06 11.21 1.34
C SER A 56 -0.53 11.23 -0.07
N SER A 57 0.01 10.38 -0.94
CA SER A 57 -0.56 10.08 -2.25
C SER A 57 -0.73 8.57 -2.42
N LEU A 58 -1.79 8.16 -3.11
CA LEU A 58 -1.99 6.77 -3.51
C LEU A 58 -1.99 6.71 -5.04
N ASN A 59 -1.10 5.92 -5.61
CA ASN A 59 -0.97 5.75 -7.04
C ASN A 59 -1.47 4.36 -7.43
N PHE A 60 -2.74 4.29 -7.84
CA PHE A 60 -3.39 3.05 -8.23
C PHE A 60 -3.44 2.92 -9.75
N GLU A 61 -3.10 1.72 -10.24
CA GLU A 61 -3.50 1.27 -11.57
C GLU A 61 -4.93 0.74 -11.54
N LEU A 62 -5.75 1.29 -12.43
CA LEU A 62 -7.16 0.93 -12.57
C LEU A 62 -7.35 0.10 -13.82
N GLY A 63 -7.83 -1.13 -13.65
CA GLY A 63 -8.24 -2.00 -14.73
C GLY A 63 -9.73 -1.95 -15.03
N SER A 64 -10.25 -3.05 -15.54
CA SER A 64 -11.67 -3.19 -15.85
C SER A 64 -12.54 -2.90 -14.61
N PRO A 65 -13.62 -2.10 -14.73
CA PRO A 65 -14.55 -1.86 -13.63
C PRO A 65 -15.23 -3.12 -13.08
N SER A 66 -15.31 -4.19 -13.90
CA SER A 66 -15.84 -5.49 -13.50
C SER A 66 -14.75 -6.51 -13.16
N GLY A 67 -13.49 -6.06 -13.06
CA GLY A 67 -12.33 -6.90 -12.77
C GLY A 67 -12.19 -7.26 -11.30
N THR A 68 -11.24 -8.15 -11.01
CA THR A 68 -10.88 -8.59 -9.67
C THR A 68 -9.84 -7.64 -9.07
N ALA A 69 -10.12 -7.06 -7.90
CA ALA A 69 -9.17 -6.22 -7.19
C ALA A 69 -7.90 -7.00 -6.78
N GLY A 70 -6.74 -6.37 -6.91
CA GLY A 70 -5.42 -6.99 -6.70
C GLY A 70 -4.95 -7.86 -7.87
N VAL A 71 -5.75 -8.01 -8.94
CA VAL A 71 -5.39 -8.73 -10.18
C VAL A 71 -5.53 -7.84 -11.39
N ASP A 72 -6.72 -7.27 -11.59
CA ASP A 72 -7.01 -6.37 -12.72
C ASP A 72 -6.76 -4.90 -12.36
N SER A 73 -6.98 -4.54 -11.09
CA SER A 73 -6.67 -3.23 -10.51
C SER A 73 -5.78 -3.42 -9.29
N ASP A 74 -5.03 -2.39 -8.93
CA ASP A 74 -4.24 -2.42 -7.69
C ASP A 74 -5.13 -2.49 -6.45
N LEU A 75 -4.62 -3.14 -5.40
CA LEU A 75 -5.27 -3.24 -4.10
C LEU A 75 -4.28 -3.00 -2.97
N ILE A 76 -4.66 -2.13 -2.04
CA ILE A 76 -4.04 -2.06 -0.72
C ILE A 76 -4.99 -2.76 0.25
N ASN A 77 -4.56 -3.91 0.79
CA ASN A 77 -5.33 -4.65 1.78
C ASN A 77 -4.84 -4.28 3.18
N VAL A 78 -5.67 -3.60 3.97
CA VAL A 78 -5.36 -3.17 5.34
C VAL A 78 -6.00 -4.15 6.32
N GLY A 79 -5.20 -4.75 7.19
CA GLY A 79 -5.63 -5.75 8.16
C GLY A 79 -6.45 -5.15 9.29
N GLU A 80 -6.10 -3.94 9.71
CA GLU A 80 -6.76 -3.21 10.79
C GLU A 80 -7.42 -1.91 10.27
N ASN A 81 -7.17 -0.75 10.88
CA ASN A 81 -7.87 0.49 10.57
C ASN A 81 -7.16 1.32 9.50
N LEU A 82 -7.95 1.95 8.64
CA LEU A 82 -7.51 3.07 7.81
C LEU A 82 -7.91 4.40 8.47
N THR A 83 -6.93 5.27 8.71
CA THR A 83 -7.12 6.64 9.23
C THR A 83 -6.61 7.68 8.23
N LEU A 84 -7.33 8.81 8.10
CA LEU A 84 -7.07 9.93 7.17
C LEU A 84 -6.90 11.26 7.93
#